data_AF-A0A381W5U7-F1
#
_entry.id   AF-A0A381W5U7-F1
#
_cell.length_a   1.000
_cell.length_b   1.000
_cell.length_c   1.000
_cell.angle_alpha   90.00
_cell.angle_beta   90.00
_cell.angle_gamma   90.00
#
_symmetry.space_group_name_H-M   'P 1'
#
loop_
_entity.id
_entity.type
_entity.pdbx_description
1 polymer ?
#
loop_
_entity_poly.entity_id
_entity_poly.type
_entity_poly.pdbx_seq_one_letter_code
_entity_poly.pdbx_strand_id
1 'polypeptide(L)'
;VVGESIRIYGVRFAGGATRTREVGAPSLCTSGPYSRCRNPLYLGNMIIYCGVVLMAGGQFLWPLLFIVFFFFILQYSMIISLEEETLVKLFGNEYQLYRESVPRLFPRISPWVGIDKRVPLTIIQTLKTEKRTLQNIIIIIILIGAKNYYGFSL
;
A
#
# COMPACT_ATOMS: atom_id res chain seq x y z
N VAL A 1 -6.42 1.45 -10.75
CA VAL A 1 -5.18 1.89 -11.45
C VAL A 1 -4.27 2.68 -10.52
N VAL A 2 -4.63 3.89 -10.07
CA VAL A 2 -3.77 4.75 -9.23
C VAL A 2 -3.16 4.03 -8.02
N GLY A 3 -3.98 3.36 -7.21
CA GLY A 3 -3.48 2.66 -6.01
C GLY A 3 -2.49 1.53 -6.34
N GLU A 4 -2.71 0.81 -7.44
CA GLU A 4 -1.78 -0.23 -7.90
C GLU A 4 -0.48 0.37 -8.43
N SER A 5 -0.53 1.51 -9.10
CA SER A 5 0.69 2.22 -9.53
C SER A 5 1.55 2.64 -8.33
N ILE A 6 0.92 3.11 -7.24
CA ILE A 6 1.63 3.43 -5.98
C ILE A 6 2.26 2.17 -5.40
N ARG A 7 1.52 1.05 -5.37
CA ARG A 7 2.04 -0.23 -4.89
C ARG A 7 3.22 -0.73 -5.70
N ILE A 8 3.09 -0.77 -7.03
CA ILE A 8 4.17 -1.15 -7.96
C ILE A 8 5.40 -0.28 -7.68
N TYR A 9 5.23 1.04 -7.55
CA TYR A 9 6.33 1.94 -7.23
C TYR A 9 6.97 1.64 -5.87
N GLY A 10 6.17 1.30 -4.84
CA GLY A 10 6.67 0.86 -3.54
C GLY A 10 7.47 -0.44 -3.63
N VAL A 11 6.92 -1.47 -4.26
CA VAL A 11 7.55 -2.77 -4.39
C VAL A 11 8.81 -2.72 -5.24
N ARG A 12 8.95 -1.77 -6.17
CA ARG A 12 10.22 -1.53 -6.85
C ARG A 12 11.37 -1.24 -5.89
N PHE A 13 11.14 -0.57 -4.76
CA PHE A 13 12.20 -0.21 -3.82
C PHE A 13 12.28 -1.16 -2.61
N ALA A 14 11.14 -1.62 -2.09
CA ALA A 14 11.11 -2.50 -0.93
C ALA A 14 11.24 -3.99 -1.28
N GLY A 15 10.95 -4.37 -2.53
CA GLY A 15 11.06 -5.74 -3.02
C GLY A 15 10.08 -6.71 -2.37
N GLY A 16 10.42 -8.01 -2.44
CA GLY A 16 9.56 -9.11 -1.98
C GLY A 16 9.35 -9.19 -0.46
N ALA A 17 10.17 -8.50 0.33
CA ALA A 17 10.00 -8.41 1.80
C ALA A 17 8.63 -7.85 2.20
N THR A 18 7.99 -7.11 1.30
CA THR A 18 6.62 -6.57 1.45
C THR A 18 5.51 -7.63 1.42
N ARG A 19 5.85 -8.89 1.15
CA ARG A 19 4.89 -10.00 1.00
C ARG A 19 4.99 -11.04 2.12
N THR A 20 5.83 -10.81 3.12
CA THR A 20 5.95 -11.68 4.29
C THR A 20 4.83 -11.39 5.30
N ARG A 21 4.53 -12.36 6.17
CA ARG A 21 3.65 -12.16 7.33
C ARG A 21 4.42 -11.81 8.60
N GLU A 22 5.73 -11.99 8.56
CA GLU A 22 6.64 -11.60 9.64
C GLU A 22 6.93 -10.12 9.54
N VAL A 23 6.85 -9.44 10.68
CA VAL A 23 7.12 -8.01 10.81
C VAL A 23 8.64 -7.81 10.85
N GLY A 24 9.17 -7.04 9.91
CA GLY A 24 10.58 -6.72 9.85
C GLY A 24 11.03 -6.35 8.44
N ALA A 25 12.29 -5.97 8.31
CA ALA A 25 12.92 -5.73 7.03
C ALA A 25 14.41 -6.10 7.11
N PRO A 26 15.00 -6.64 6.03
CA PRO A 26 16.43 -6.93 5.99
C PRO A 26 17.29 -5.65 5.94
N SER A 27 16.72 -4.53 5.52
CA SER A 27 17.34 -3.21 5.51
C SER A 27 16.26 -2.12 5.53
N LEU A 28 16.59 -0.96 6.07
CA LEU A 28 15.67 0.17 6.10
C LEU A 28 15.50 0.78 4.70
N CYS A 29 14.29 0.75 4.17
CA CYS A 29 13.94 1.33 2.87
C CYS A 29 13.43 2.76 3.05
N THR A 30 14.23 3.74 2.65
CA THR A 30 13.86 5.17 2.68
C THR A 30 13.88 5.82 1.29
N SER A 31 14.16 5.04 0.25
CA SER A 31 14.21 5.50 -1.15
C SER A 31 12.87 5.45 -1.89
N GLY A 32 12.79 6.18 -3.00
CA GLY A 32 11.63 6.15 -3.89
C GLY A 32 10.37 6.68 -3.21
N PRO A 33 9.22 5.96 -3.24
CA PRO A 33 8.01 6.44 -2.56
C PRO A 33 8.15 6.50 -1.04
N TYR A 34 9.05 5.69 -0.46
CA TYR A 34 9.32 5.68 0.98
C TYR A 34 9.93 7.01 1.46
N SER A 35 10.61 7.76 0.59
CA SER A 35 11.10 9.11 0.93
C SER A 35 9.99 10.14 1.13
N ARG A 36 8.75 9.84 0.71
CA ARG A 36 7.60 10.76 0.75
C ARG A 36 6.56 10.34 1.78
N CYS A 37 6.38 9.04 1.95
CA CYS A 37 5.43 8.42 2.85
C CYS A 37 6.03 7.11 3.35
N ARG A 38 5.97 6.84 4.66
CA ARG A 38 6.57 5.62 5.22
C ARG A 38 5.85 4.34 4.79
N ASN A 39 4.54 4.42 4.53
CA ASN A 39 3.70 3.28 4.23
C ASN A 39 2.95 3.42 2.89
N PRO A 40 3.66 3.56 1.77
CA PRO A 40 3.03 3.81 0.47
C PRO A 40 2.17 2.62 0.00
N LEU A 41 2.50 1.39 0.40
CA LEU A 41 1.71 0.21 0.05
C LEU A 41 0.32 0.23 0.70
N TYR A 42 0.22 0.67 1.95
CA TYR A 42 -1.07 0.83 2.63
C TYR A 42 -1.91 1.94 2.02
N LEU A 43 -1.29 3.06 1.64
CA LEU A 43 -1.97 4.10 0.87
C LEU A 43 -2.50 3.56 -0.46
N GLY A 44 -1.67 2.82 -1.20
CA GLY A 44 -2.06 2.19 -2.46
C GLY A 44 -3.22 1.20 -2.29
N ASN A 45 -3.18 0.38 -1.23
CA ASN A 45 -4.29 -0.52 -0.87
C ASN A 45 -5.57 0.25 -0.61
N MET A 46 -5.56 1.27 0.26
CA MET A 46 -6.75 2.07 0.57
C MET A 46 -7.40 2.61 -0.71
N ILE A 47 -6.59 3.15 -1.64
CA ILE A 47 -7.07 3.66 -2.93
C ILE A 47 -7.66 2.54 -3.80
N ILE A 48 -7.05 1.35 -3.82
CA ILE A 48 -7.61 0.19 -4.54
C ILE A 48 -8.98 -0.19 -3.97
N TYR A 49 -9.10 -0.35 -2.65
CA TYR A 49 -10.34 -0.76 -2.02
C TYR A 49 -11.46 0.27 -2.18
N CYS A 50 -11.16 1.57 -2.02
CA CYS A 50 -12.12 2.63 -2.32
C CYS A 50 -12.54 2.61 -3.80
N GLY A 51 -11.59 2.38 -4.72
CA GLY A 51 -11.87 2.25 -6.15
C GLY A 51 -12.79 1.07 -6.48
N VAL A 52 -12.62 -0.07 -5.80
CA VAL A 52 -13.50 -1.24 -5.94
C VAL A 52 -14.92 -0.91 -5.50
N VAL A 53 -15.10 -0.24 -4.37
CA VAL A 53 -16.42 0.19 -3.88
C VAL A 53 -17.10 1.15 -4.87
N LEU A 54 -16.36 2.16 -5.34
CA LEU A 54 -16.85 3.12 -6.33
C LEU A 54 -17.28 2.43 -7.63
N MET A 55 -16.50 1.46 -8.11
CA MET A 55 -16.81 0.71 -9.33
C MET A 55 -17.99 -0.25 -9.15
N ALA A 56 -18.16 -0.84 -7.97
CA ALA A 56 -19.29 -1.72 -7.66
C ALA A 56 -20.64 -0.97 -7.63
N GLY A 57 -20.61 0.30 -7.23
CA GLY A 57 -21.78 1.18 -7.22
C GLY A 57 -22.92 0.69 -6.31
N GLY A 58 -24.15 1.10 -6.64
CA GLY A 58 -25.37 0.66 -5.97
C GLY A 58 -25.84 1.55 -4.81
N GLN A 59 -26.98 1.19 -4.22
CA GLN A 59 -27.69 2.01 -3.22
C GLN A 59 -26.88 2.24 -1.92
N PHE A 60 -26.01 1.30 -1.55
CA PHE A 60 -25.19 1.37 -0.34
C PHE A 60 -23.78 1.92 -0.58
N LEU A 61 -23.54 2.59 -1.71
CA LEU A 61 -22.21 3.08 -2.10
C LEU A 61 -21.54 3.92 -0.99
N TRP A 62 -22.22 4.94 -0.48
CA TRP A 62 -21.65 5.86 0.51
C TRP A 62 -21.43 5.22 1.88
N PRO A 63 -22.39 4.46 2.47
CA PRO A 63 -22.14 3.69 3.69
C PRO A 63 -20.97 2.71 3.55
N LEU A 64 -20.89 1.97 2.44
CA LEU A 64 -19.80 1.01 2.22
C LEU A 64 -18.45 1.73 2.09
N LEU A 65 -18.40 2.86 1.39
CA LEU A 65 -17.17 3.63 1.26
C LEU A 65 -16.69 4.15 2.62
N PHE A 66 -17.60 4.63 3.47
CA PHE A 66 -17.29 5.04 4.84
C PHE A 66 -16.78 3.88 5.69
N ILE A 67 -17.46 2.73 5.67
CA ILE A 67 -17.04 1.52 6.40
C ILE A 67 -15.65 1.08 5.97
N VAL A 68 -15.41 0.99 4.66
CA VAL A 68 -14.11 0.60 4.10
C VAL A 68 -13.02 1.58 4.54
N PHE A 69 -13.25 2.87 4.42
CA PHE A 69 -12.28 3.88 4.81
C PHE A 69 -11.94 3.81 6.31
N PHE A 70 -12.96 3.73 7.17
CA PHE A 70 -12.79 3.67 8.62
C PHE A 70 -12.10 2.37 9.06
N PHE A 71 -12.50 1.24 8.48
CA PHE A 71 -11.86 -0.05 8.74
C PHE A 71 -10.36 -0.01 8.42
N PHE A 72 -9.96 0.56 7.28
CA PHE A 72 -8.55 0.65 6.92
C PHE A 72 -7.75 1.61 7.80
N ILE A 73 -8.35 2.73 8.23
CA ILE A 73 -7.71 3.62 9.21
C ILE A 73 -7.38 2.85 10.49
N LEU A 74 -8.35 2.12 11.05
CA LEU A 74 -8.14 1.36 12.27
C LEU A 74 -7.14 0.22 12.07
N GLN A 75 -7.36 -0.63 11.07
CA GLN A 75 -6.50 -1.77 10.79
C GLN A 75 -5.04 -1.37 10.55
N TYR A 76 -4.80 -0.39 9.67
CA TYR A 76 -3.43 0.04 9.37
C TYR A 76 -2.82 0.84 10.51
N SER A 77 -3.59 1.53 11.35
CA SER A 77 -3.01 2.19 12.55
C SER A 77 -2.37 1.18 13.50
N MET A 78 -2.99 0.01 13.69
CA MET A 78 -2.47 -1.06 14.55
C MET A 78 -1.25 -1.72 13.90
N ILE A 79 -1.34 -2.09 12.62
CA ILE A 79 -0.25 -2.75 11.89
C ILE A 79 0.99 -1.85 11.82
N ILE A 80 0.82 -0.58 11.43
CA ILE A 80 1.93 0.38 11.33
C ILE A 80 2.58 0.60 12.70
N SER A 81 1.81 0.62 13.78
CA SER A 81 2.38 0.80 15.12
C SER A 81 3.27 -0.37 15.52
N LEU A 82 2.86 -1.60 15.22
CA LEU A 82 3.67 -2.80 15.45
C LEU A 82 4.93 -2.80 14.57
N GLU A 83 4.79 -2.45 13.29
CA GLU A 83 5.92 -2.31 12.37
C GLU A 83 6.91 -1.25 12.84
N GLU A 84 6.42 -0.08 13.27
CA GLU A 84 7.24 0.99 13.80
C GLU A 84 8.04 0.56 15.03
N GLU A 85 7.43 -0.19 15.96
CA GLU A 85 8.13 -0.72 17.14
C GLU A 85 9.26 -1.68 16.72
N THR A 86 8.97 -2.60 15.80
CA THR A 86 9.96 -3.55 15.28
C THR A 86 11.08 -2.84 14.53
N LEU A 87 10.78 -1.82 13.73
CA LEU A 87 11.77 -1.06 12.97
C LEU A 87 12.66 -0.20 13.88
N VAL A 88 12.12 0.34 14.99
CA VAL A 88 12.94 0.98 16.04
C VAL A 88 13.91 -0.04 16.65
N LYS A 89 13.45 -1.26 16.95
CA LYS A 89 14.30 -2.32 17.51
C LYS A 89 15.42 -2.76 16.53
N LEU A 90 15.11 -2.82 15.23
CA LEU A 90 16.07 -3.27 14.20
C LEU A 90 17.08 -2.19 13.79
N PHE A 91 16.65 -0.93 13.68
CA PHE A 91 17.44 0.13 13.03
C PHE A 91 17.71 1.34 13.94
N GLY A 92 17.17 1.35 15.17
CA GLY A 92 17.48 2.36 16.19
C GLY A 92 17.28 3.80 15.70
N ASN A 93 18.32 4.62 15.89
CA ASN A 93 18.30 6.05 15.59
C ASN A 93 18.07 6.36 14.10
N GLU A 94 18.50 5.49 13.18
CA GLU A 94 18.27 5.70 11.75
C GLU A 94 16.77 5.72 11.43
N TYR A 95 16.02 4.79 12.03
CA TYR A 95 14.57 4.77 11.88
C TYR A 95 13.89 5.94 12.57
N GLN A 96 14.38 6.39 13.73
CA GLN A 96 13.81 7.53 14.45
C GLN A 96 13.92 8.82 13.60
N LEU A 97 15.09 9.10 13.03
CA LEU A 97 15.29 10.25 12.14
C LEU A 97 14.38 10.20 10.91
N TYR A 98 14.26 9.03 10.30
CA TYR A 98 13.33 8.81 9.19
C TYR A 98 11.87 9.00 9.61
N ARG A 99 11.49 8.53 10.80
CA ARG A 99 10.15 8.65 11.39
C ARG A 99 9.80 10.10 11.73
N GLU A 100 10.74 10.92 12.15
CA GLU A 100 10.48 12.34 12.40
C GLU A 100 10.33 13.12 11.09
N SER A 101 11.03 12.69 10.04
CA SER A 101 11.12 13.43 8.79
C SER A 101 10.04 13.08 7.75
N VAL A 102 9.55 11.85 7.72
CA VAL A 102 8.65 11.36 6.66
C VAL A 102 7.32 10.92 7.25
N PRO A 103 6.16 11.46 6.87
CA PRO A 103 4.87 11.12 7.47
C PRO A 103 4.43 9.66 7.22
N ARG A 104 3.53 9.14 8.07
CA ARG A 104 3.03 7.75 7.98
C ARG A 104 2.32 7.42 6.66
N LEU A 105 1.39 8.26 6.23
CA LEU A 105 0.46 7.97 5.12
C LEU A 105 0.35 9.10 4.09
N PHE A 106 0.15 10.36 4.53
CA PHE A 106 0.00 11.49 3.62
C PHE A 106 1.34 11.86 2.98
N PRO A 107 1.54 11.67 1.66
CA PRO A 107 2.85 11.84 1.05
C PRO A 107 3.32 13.30 1.05
N ARG A 108 4.62 13.50 1.31
CA ARG A 108 5.27 14.80 1.12
C ARG A 108 5.33 15.20 -0.35
N ILE A 109 5.18 16.50 -0.60
CA ILE A 109 5.37 17.12 -1.93
C ILE A 109 6.84 17.08 -2.36
N SER A 110 7.78 17.25 -1.42
CA SER A 110 9.22 17.06 -1.65
C SER A 110 9.72 15.79 -0.96
N PRO A 111 10.55 14.97 -1.64
CA PRO A 111 11.09 13.76 -1.04
C PRO A 111 12.10 14.12 0.07
N TRP A 112 12.12 13.32 1.12
CA TRP A 112 13.20 13.36 2.10
C TRP A 112 14.48 12.77 1.51
N VAL A 113 15.61 13.40 1.79
CA VAL A 113 16.92 12.94 1.31
C VAL A 113 17.53 12.04 2.37
N GLY A 114 17.41 10.74 2.17
CA GLY A 114 17.99 9.71 3.02
C GLY A 114 19.36 9.21 2.56
N ILE A 115 19.96 8.35 3.37
CA ILE A 115 21.26 7.71 3.09
C ILE A 115 21.08 6.51 2.14
N ASP A 116 19.91 5.88 2.15
CA ASP A 116 19.56 4.76 1.28
C ASP A 116 19.61 5.19 -0.20
N LYS A 117 20.49 4.54 -0.96
CA LYS A 117 20.66 4.74 -2.42
C LYS A 117 20.40 3.44 -3.18
N ARG A 118 19.49 2.60 -2.69
CA ARG A 118 19.16 1.32 -3.32
C ARG A 118 18.72 1.49 -4.77
N VAL A 119 19.09 0.53 -5.59
CA VAL A 119 18.63 0.44 -6.98
C VAL A 119 17.25 -0.22 -7.00
N PRO A 120 16.24 0.38 -7.66
CA PRO A 120 14.92 -0.24 -7.74
C PRO A 120 14.95 -1.52 -8.58
N LEU A 121 14.11 -2.47 -8.22
CA LEU A 121 13.85 -3.67 -9.01
C LEU A 121 13.39 -3.32 -10.43
N THR A 122 13.72 -4.22 -11.35
CA THR A 122 13.25 -4.18 -12.73
C THR A 122 11.72 -4.37 -12.79
N ILE A 123 11.10 -3.85 -13.84
CA ILE A 123 9.64 -3.95 -14.04
C ILE A 123 9.18 -5.41 -13.99
N ILE A 124 9.93 -6.33 -14.63
CA ILE A 124 9.58 -7.76 -14.66
C ILE A 124 9.61 -8.36 -13.25
N GLN A 125 10.62 -8.07 -12.43
CA GLN A 125 10.71 -8.56 -11.05
C GLN A 125 9.56 -8.01 -10.21
N THR A 126 9.25 -6.72 -10.33
CA THR A 126 8.14 -6.10 -9.61
C THR A 126 6.80 -6.71 -9.99
N LEU A 127 6.53 -6.94 -11.28
CA LEU A 127 5.29 -7.58 -11.72
C LEU A 127 5.18 -9.02 -11.21
N LYS A 128 6.29 -9.76 -11.11
CA LYS A 128 6.29 -11.08 -10.47
C LYS A 128 5.89 -10.99 -9.00
N THR A 129 6.41 -10.00 -8.26
CA THR A 129 6.03 -9.76 -6.85
C THR A 129 4.58 -9.29 -6.71
N GLU A 130 4.08 -8.46 -7.63
CA GLU A 130 2.70 -7.94 -7.62
C GLU A 130 1.66 -8.86 -8.25
N LYS A 131 2.06 -10.00 -8.84
CA LYS A 131 1.17 -10.93 -9.56
C LYS A 131 -0.14 -11.23 -8.82
N ARG A 132 -0.06 -11.51 -7.51
CA ARG A 132 -1.25 -11.85 -6.71
C ARG A 132 -2.22 -10.67 -6.60
N THR A 133 -1.71 -9.45 -6.42
CA THR A 133 -2.58 -8.26 -6.36
C THR A 133 -3.25 -8.00 -7.70
N LEU A 134 -2.50 -8.10 -8.80
CA LEU A 134 -3.02 -7.94 -10.15
C LEU A 134 -4.11 -8.97 -10.46
N GLN A 135 -3.89 -10.24 -10.11
CA GLN A 135 -4.90 -11.30 -10.27
C GLN A 135 -6.17 -10.97 -9.49
N ASN A 136 -6.06 -10.54 -8.22
CA ASN A 136 -7.22 -10.19 -7.40
C ASN A 136 -8.00 -9.01 -7.99
N ILE A 137 -7.30 -7.96 -8.47
CA ILE A 137 -7.96 -6.81 -9.11
C ILE A 137 -8.72 -7.24 -10.36
N ILE A 138 -8.10 -8.06 -11.22
CA ILE A 138 -8.74 -8.56 -12.45
C ILE A 138 -9.99 -9.39 -12.12
N ILE A 139 -9.89 -10.31 -11.16
CA ILE A 139 -11.04 -11.13 -10.72
C ILE A 139 -12.17 -10.24 -10.22
N ILE A 140 -11.88 -9.25 -9.38
CA ILE A 140 -12.89 -8.33 -8.85
C ILE A 140 -13.55 -7.51 -9.97
N ILE A 141 -12.77 -7.02 -10.93
CA ILE A 141 -13.31 -6.30 -12.11
C ILE A 141 -14.25 -7.19 -12.91
N ILE A 142 -13.86 -8.45 -13.15
CA ILE A 142 -14.69 -9.42 -13.87
C ILE A 142 -15.99 -9.69 -13.10
N LEU A 143 -15.92 -9.88 -11.78
CA LEU A 143 -17.10 -10.14 -10.95
C LEU A 143 -18.08 -8.95 -10.95
N ILE A 144 -17.57 -7.72 -10.81
CA ILE A 144 -18.40 -6.51 -10.86
C ILE A 144 -19.00 -6.32 -12.26
N GLY A 145 -18.21 -6.55 -13.31
CA GLY A 145 -18.68 -6.50 -14.69
C GLY A 145 -19.79 -7.53 -14.96
N ALA A 146 -19.61 -8.77 -14.52
CA ALA A 146 -20.60 -9.83 -14.64
C ALA A 146 -21.88 -9.49 -13.87
N LYS A 147 -21.78 -9.03 -12.61
CA LYS A 147 -22.92 -8.58 -11.81
C LYS A 147 -23.73 -7.49 -12.55
N ASN A 148 -23.04 -6.50 -13.11
CA ASN A 148 -23.68 -5.40 -13.83
C ASN A 148 -24.31 -5.87 -15.15
N TYR A 149 -23.71 -6.84 -15.85
CA TYR A 149 -24.24 -7.39 -17.09
C TYR A 149 -25.48 -8.27 -16.87
N TYR A 150 -25.46 -9.13 -15.85
CA TYR A 150 -26.55 -10.07 -15.55
C TYR A 150 -27.65 -9.49 -14.65
N GLY A 151 -27.52 -8.24 -14.19
CA GLY A 151 -28.57 -7.56 -13.43
C GLY A 151 -28.83 -8.14 -12.04
N PHE A 152 -27.87 -8.83 -11.42
CA PHE A 152 -28.01 -9.31 -10.05
C PHE A 152 -28.09 -8.12 -9.07
N SER A 153 -29.31 -7.71 -8.73
CA SER A 153 -29.61 -6.93 -7.54
C SER A 153 -29.74 -7.89 -6.36
N LEU A 154 -28.72 -7.94 -5.50
CA LEU A 154 -28.84 -8.44 -4.13
C LEU A 154 -29.67 -7.46 -3.29
#